data_AF-B9DPF8-F1
#
_entry.id   AF-B9DPF8-F1
#
_cell.length_a   1.000
_cell.length_b   1.000
_cell.length_c   1.000
_cell.angle_alpha   90.00
_cell.angle_beta   90.00
_cell.angle_gamma   90.00
#
_symmetry.space_group_name_H-M   'P 1'
#
loop_
_entity.id
_entity.type
_entity.pdbx_description
1 polymer ?
#
loop_
_entity_poly.entity_id
_entity_poly.type
_entity_poly.pdbx_seq_one_letter_code
_entity_poly.pdbx_strand_id
1 'polypeptide(L)'
;MKKIYGHRGVPSLAPENTIASYETAAKIPGLKWIEIDVAITEDEQLIIIHDDYLDRTTSISGEISDTSYEIIKNASAGYWFDKKFSEEKVLTFSEFIDVANELKLNVNIELKGTTGKNGREVI
;
A
#
# COMPACT_ATOMS: atom_id res chain seq x y z
N MET A 1 -4.66 -20.52 19.48
CA MET A 1 -3.75 -20.33 18.33
C MET A 1 -3.41 -18.84 18.24
N LYS A 2 -2.15 -18.45 18.02
CA LYS A 2 -1.76 -17.02 17.93
C LYS A 2 -2.18 -16.47 16.57
N LYS A 3 -2.66 -15.23 16.51
CA LYS A 3 -2.89 -14.51 15.25
C LYS A 3 -1.57 -13.90 14.79
N ILE A 4 -1.25 -14.11 13.52
CA ILE A 4 -0.06 -13.55 12.86
C ILE A 4 -0.57 -12.66 11.73
N TYR A 5 0.01 -11.48 11.63
CA TYR A 5 -0.33 -10.47 10.63
C TYR A 5 0.87 -10.30 9.72
N GLY A 6 0.64 -10.42 8.42
CA GLY A 6 1.62 -10.02 7.42
C GLY A 6 1.67 -8.50 7.37
N HIS A 7 2.66 -7.91 8.03
CA HIS A 7 2.88 -6.45 8.04
C HIS A 7 3.15 -5.98 6.61
N ARG A 8 2.26 -5.15 6.05
CA ARG A 8 2.27 -4.70 4.64
C ARG A 8 2.27 -5.84 3.62
N GLY A 9 1.62 -6.94 3.98
CA GLY A 9 1.75 -8.24 3.31
C GLY A 9 2.98 -9.02 3.79
N VAL A 10 3.98 -9.25 2.94
CA VAL A 10 5.23 -9.95 3.30
C VAL A 10 6.44 -9.24 2.66
N PRO A 11 6.88 -8.10 3.21
CA PRO A 11 7.90 -7.23 2.62
C PRO A 11 9.29 -7.88 2.53
N SER A 12 9.52 -9.01 3.18
CA SER A 12 10.75 -9.79 3.01
C SER A 12 10.78 -10.62 1.72
N LEU A 13 9.64 -10.79 1.03
CA LEU A 13 9.48 -11.67 -0.13
C LEU A 13 8.95 -10.96 -1.39
N ALA A 14 8.27 -9.82 -1.22
CA ALA A 14 7.66 -9.03 -2.28
C ALA A 14 7.58 -7.54 -1.86
N PRO A 15 7.46 -6.58 -2.79
CA PRO A 15 7.39 -5.16 -2.44
C PRO A 15 6.21 -4.87 -1.52
N GLU A 16 6.45 -4.13 -0.43
CA GLU A 16 5.41 -3.83 0.57
C GLU A 16 4.16 -3.16 -0.05
N ASN A 17 2.98 -3.44 0.52
CA ASN A 17 1.72 -2.79 0.13
C ASN A 17 1.28 -3.01 -1.35
N THR A 18 1.74 -4.07 -2.00
CA THR A 18 1.41 -4.43 -3.40
C THR A 18 0.58 -5.71 -3.53
N ILE A 19 -0.01 -5.96 -4.70
CA ILE A 19 -0.73 -7.21 -5.00
C ILE A 19 0.20 -8.41 -4.82
N ALA A 20 1.43 -8.34 -5.34
CA ALA A 20 2.45 -9.38 -5.16
C ALA A 20 2.68 -9.73 -3.68
N SER A 21 2.69 -8.73 -2.79
CA SER A 21 2.85 -8.93 -1.34
C SER A 21 1.69 -9.70 -0.74
N TYR A 22 0.46 -9.36 -1.13
CA TYR A 22 -0.75 -10.01 -0.63
C TYR A 22 -0.93 -11.41 -1.18
N GLU A 23 -0.63 -11.63 -2.46
CA GLU A 23 -0.60 -12.97 -3.04
C GLU A 23 0.43 -13.86 -2.33
N THR A 24 1.59 -13.30 -2.02
CA THR A 24 2.64 -14.01 -1.27
C THR A 24 2.13 -14.37 0.13
N ALA A 25 1.46 -13.44 0.82
CA ALA A 25 0.82 -13.72 2.10
C ALA A 25 -0.21 -14.86 2.00
N ALA A 26 -1.08 -14.84 0.99
CA ALA A 26 -2.14 -15.82 0.78
C ALA A 26 -1.59 -17.25 0.52
N LYS A 27 -0.38 -17.35 -0.04
CA LYS A 27 0.33 -18.62 -0.29
C LYS A 27 0.96 -19.22 0.97
N ILE A 28 1.11 -18.46 2.07
CA ILE A 28 1.74 -18.95 3.32
C ILE A 28 0.70 -19.71 4.17
N PRO A 29 0.93 -21.00 4.49
CA PRO A 29 0.01 -21.76 5.33
C PRO A 29 -0.19 -21.13 6.71
N GLY A 30 -1.44 -20.90 7.09
CA GLY A 30 -1.81 -20.34 8.38
C GLY A 30 -1.74 -18.82 8.48
N LEU A 31 -1.18 -18.12 7.49
CA LEU A 31 -1.26 -16.66 7.42
C LEU A 31 -2.62 -16.26 6.83
N LYS A 32 -3.47 -15.65 7.66
CA LYS A 32 -4.84 -15.26 7.31
C LYS A 32 -5.14 -13.78 7.54
N TRP A 33 -4.20 -13.07 8.14
CA TRP A 33 -4.30 -11.64 8.37
C TRP A 33 -3.11 -10.95 7.69
N ILE A 34 -3.40 -9.83 7.06
CA ILE A 34 -2.41 -8.85 6.62
C ILE A 34 -2.70 -7.52 7.33
N GLU A 35 -1.71 -6.67 7.38
CA GLU A 35 -1.84 -5.26 7.72
C GLU A 35 -1.50 -4.44 6.46
N ILE A 36 -2.15 -3.28 6.34
CA ILE A 36 -1.92 -2.30 5.28
C ILE A 36 -1.92 -0.88 5.83
N ASP A 37 -1.17 -0.01 5.17
CA ASP A 37 -1.12 1.42 5.46
C ASP A 37 -2.00 2.18 4.47
N VAL A 38 -2.89 3.04 4.97
CA VAL A 38 -3.76 3.89 4.14
C VAL A 38 -3.34 5.34 4.28
N ALA A 39 -3.08 5.98 3.13
CA ALA A 39 -2.83 7.42 2.98
C ALA A 39 -3.89 8.06 2.06
N ILE A 40 -3.89 9.38 1.99
CA ILE A 40 -4.81 10.16 1.13
C ILE A 40 -4.03 11.13 0.24
N THR A 41 -4.37 11.15 -1.05
CA THR A 41 -3.74 12.00 -2.07
C THR A 41 -4.27 13.44 -2.06
N GLU A 42 -3.69 14.31 -2.89
CA GLU A 42 -4.18 15.69 -3.11
C GLU A 42 -5.66 15.73 -3.52
N ASP A 43 -6.08 14.81 -4.38
CA ASP A 43 -7.44 14.66 -4.90
C ASP A 43 -8.32 13.70 -4.07
N GLU A 44 -8.01 13.60 -2.77
CA GLU A 44 -8.77 12.88 -1.74
C GLU A 44 -8.97 11.37 -2.02
N GLN A 45 -8.12 10.76 -2.83
CA GLN A 45 -8.15 9.31 -3.06
C GLN A 45 -7.42 8.57 -1.95
N LEU A 46 -8.08 7.56 -1.38
CA LEU A 46 -7.43 6.65 -0.43
C LEU A 46 -6.56 5.65 -1.18
N ILE A 47 -5.27 5.62 -0.85
CA ILE A 47 -4.27 4.76 -1.48
C ILE A 47 -3.51 3.94 -0.44
N ILE A 48 -2.93 2.82 -0.87
CA ILE A 48 -2.21 1.90 0.00
C ILE A 48 -0.70 2.14 -0.09
N ILE A 49 -0.15 2.85 0.89
CA ILE A 49 1.27 3.22 0.97
C ILE A 49 1.62 3.73 2.37
N HIS A 50 2.84 3.48 2.83
CA HIS A 50 3.27 3.81 4.19
C HIS A 50 3.88 5.21 4.34
N ASP A 51 4.80 5.59 3.47
CA ASP A 51 5.58 6.82 3.65
C ASP A 51 4.75 8.04 3.24
N ASP A 52 5.08 9.21 3.78
CA ASP A 52 4.46 10.48 3.36
C ASP A 52 4.95 10.94 1.98
N TYR A 53 6.09 10.38 1.55
CA TYR A 53 6.75 10.65 0.27
C TYR A 53 6.79 9.39 -0.60
N LEU A 54 6.64 9.58 -1.90
CA LEU A 54 6.61 8.53 -2.91
C LEU A 54 7.98 7.88 -3.18
N ASP A 55 9.05 8.54 -2.75
CA ASP A 55 10.44 8.30 -3.15
C ASP A 55 10.99 6.91 -2.81
N ARG A 56 10.65 6.34 -1.65
CA ARG A 56 11.27 5.07 -1.20
C ARG A 56 10.69 3.86 -1.93
N THR A 57 9.38 3.86 -2.17
CA THR A 57 8.64 2.66 -2.59
C THR A 57 7.98 2.80 -3.95
N THR A 58 8.22 3.91 -4.65
CA THR A 58 7.70 4.11 -6.00
C THR A 58 8.77 4.58 -6.98
N SER A 59 8.41 4.64 -8.27
CA SER A 59 9.29 5.18 -9.32
C SER A 59 9.21 6.69 -9.51
N ILE A 60 8.46 7.41 -8.66
CA ILE A 60 8.32 8.87 -8.71
C ILE A 60 8.65 9.47 -7.34
N SER A 61 8.91 10.78 -7.33
CA SER A 61 9.23 11.54 -6.13
C SER A 61 8.15 12.57 -5.83
N GLY A 62 7.99 12.91 -4.56
CA GLY A 62 7.05 13.95 -4.12
C GLY A 62 6.25 13.54 -2.89
N GLU A 63 5.65 14.54 -2.24
CA GLU A 63 4.75 14.34 -1.09
C GLU A 63 3.38 13.88 -1.58
N ILE A 64 2.81 12.87 -0.93
CA ILE A 64 1.52 12.29 -1.33
C ILE A 64 0.40 13.33 -1.25
N SER A 65 0.41 14.18 -0.22
CA SER A 65 -0.63 15.21 -0.03
C SER A 65 -0.64 16.29 -1.11
N ASP A 66 0.43 16.38 -1.90
CA ASP A 66 0.64 17.38 -2.96
C ASP A 66 0.63 16.72 -4.36
N THR A 67 0.23 15.44 -4.45
CA THR A 67 0.20 14.69 -5.71
C THR A 67 -1.15 13.99 -5.91
N SER A 68 -1.79 14.19 -7.07
CA SER A 68 -3.03 13.50 -7.42
C SER A 68 -2.84 12.02 -7.74
N TYR A 69 -3.87 11.21 -7.51
CA TYR A 69 -3.83 9.78 -7.84
C TYR A 69 -3.67 9.53 -9.35
N GLU A 70 -4.19 10.43 -10.19
CA GLU A 70 -4.00 10.35 -11.65
C GLU A 70 -2.53 10.32 -12.08
N ILE A 71 -1.63 10.94 -11.30
CA ILE A 71 -0.19 10.84 -11.49
C ILE A 71 0.35 9.56 -10.85
N ILE A 72 -0.02 9.29 -9.59
CA ILE A 72 0.49 8.16 -8.79
C ILE A 72 0.19 6.80 -9.44
N LYS A 73 -0.98 6.62 -10.05
CA LYS A 73 -1.39 5.34 -10.68
C LYS A 73 -0.43 4.86 -11.78
N ASN A 74 0.36 5.77 -12.35
CA ASN A 74 1.33 5.42 -13.38
C ASN A 74 2.67 4.96 -12.80
N ALA A 75 2.96 5.24 -11.52
CA ALA A 75 4.19 4.85 -10.85
C ALA A 75 4.31 3.32 -10.71
N SER A 76 5.53 2.81 -10.73
CA SER A 76 5.82 1.45 -10.28
C SER A 76 5.98 1.44 -8.76
N ALA A 77 5.24 0.58 -8.06
CA ALA A 77 5.38 0.34 -6.62
C ALA A 77 6.32 -0.84 -6.29
N GLY A 78 6.92 -1.48 -7.29
CA GLY A 78 7.75 -2.67 -7.09
C GLY A 78 9.15 -2.62 -7.72
N TYR A 79 9.43 -1.65 -8.61
CA TYR A 79 10.74 -1.52 -9.28
C TYR A 79 11.92 -1.45 -8.31
N TRP A 80 11.75 -0.77 -7.17
CA TRP A 80 12.78 -0.60 -6.14
C TRP A 80 13.15 -1.92 -5.44
N PHE A 81 12.25 -2.91 -5.45
CA PHE A 81 12.44 -4.19 -4.78
C PHE A 81 13.16 -5.20 -5.66
N ASP A 82 12.64 -5.44 -6.87
CA ASP A 82 13.23 -6.31 -7.89
C ASP A 82 12.59 -5.95 -9.24
N LYS A 83 13.38 -6.02 -10.32
CA LYS A 83 12.92 -5.73 -11.68
C LYS A 83 11.68 -6.53 -12.08
N LYS A 84 11.49 -7.75 -11.57
CA LYS A 84 10.32 -8.59 -11.88
C LYS A 84 9.00 -8.01 -11.37
N PHE A 85 9.04 -7.09 -10.40
CA PHE A 85 7.88 -6.40 -9.85
C PHE A 85 7.69 -4.99 -10.44
N SER A 86 8.34 -4.65 -11.56
CA SER A 86 8.24 -3.32 -12.17
C SER A 86 6.81 -2.89 -12.50
N GLU A 87 5.92 -3.86 -12.74
CA GLU A 87 4.52 -3.58 -13.10
C GLU A 87 3.59 -3.43 -11.90
N GLU A 88 4.05 -3.70 -10.68
CA GLU A 88 3.24 -3.46 -9.47
C GLU A 88 2.87 -1.98 -9.37
N LYS A 89 1.65 -1.71 -8.92
CA LYS A 89 1.09 -0.36 -8.80
C LYS A 89 0.74 -0.03 -7.35
N VAL A 90 0.71 1.27 -7.06
CA VAL A 90 0.07 1.76 -5.84
C VAL A 90 -1.43 1.55 -6.01
N LEU A 91 -2.05 0.81 -5.09
CA LEU A 91 -3.48 0.52 -5.15
C LEU A 91 -4.28 1.64 -4.51
N THR A 92 -5.46 1.90 -5.04
CA THR A 92 -6.53 2.53 -4.25
C THR A 92 -7.01 1.57 -3.16
N PHE A 93 -7.63 2.12 -2.13
CA PHE A 93 -8.28 1.32 -1.09
C PHE A 93 -9.38 0.41 -1.68
N SER A 94 -10.13 0.87 -2.68
CA SER A 94 -11.17 0.05 -3.32
C SER A 94 -10.57 -1.17 -4.05
N GLU A 95 -9.53 -0.96 -4.85
CA GLU A 95 -8.83 -2.06 -5.55
C GLU A 95 -8.23 -3.06 -4.55
N PHE A 96 -7.68 -2.56 -3.44
CA PHE A 96 -7.19 -3.42 -2.37
C PHE A 96 -8.29 -4.28 -1.75
N ILE A 97 -9.48 -3.74 -1.50
CA ILE A 97 -10.59 -4.51 -0.93
C ILE A 97 -11.00 -5.65 -1.86
N ASP A 98 -11.02 -5.42 -3.18
CA ASP A 98 -11.30 -6.47 -4.17
C ASP A 98 -10.24 -7.58 -4.09
N VAL A 99 -8.96 -7.22 -4.05
CA VAL A 99 -7.83 -8.17 -3.91
C VAL A 99 -7.91 -8.95 -2.59
N ALA A 100 -8.17 -8.28 -1.46
CA ALA A 100 -8.27 -8.93 -0.16
C ALA A 100 -9.43 -9.95 -0.11
N ASN A 101 -10.56 -9.61 -0.73
CA ASN A 101 -11.72 -10.49 -0.84
C ASN A 101 -11.43 -11.71 -1.73
N GLU A 102 -10.80 -11.50 -2.90
CA GLU A 102 -10.39 -12.57 -3.81
C GLU A 102 -9.44 -13.55 -3.13
N LEU A 103 -8.44 -13.03 -2.41
CA LEU A 103 -7.43 -13.82 -1.69
C LEU A 103 -7.94 -14.37 -0.34
N LYS A 104 -9.15 -13.99 0.09
CA LYS A 104 -9.78 -14.39 1.36
C LYS A 104 -8.89 -14.06 2.57
N LEU A 105 -8.27 -12.89 2.56
CA LEU A 105 -7.44 -12.37 3.65
C LEU A 105 -8.29 -11.50 4.58
N ASN A 106 -8.00 -11.59 5.88
CA ASN A 106 -8.48 -10.61 6.86
C ASN A 106 -7.49 -9.45 6.92
N VAL A 107 -7.96 -8.27 7.28
CA VAL A 107 -7.15 -7.05 7.16
C VAL A 107 -7.17 -6.26 8.47
N ASN A 108 -5.99 -5.85 8.91
CA ASN A 108 -5.81 -4.72 9.82
C ASN A 108 -5.50 -3.48 8.97
N ILE A 109 -6.24 -2.39 9.18
CA ILE A 109 -6.08 -1.14 8.42
C ILE A 109 -5.41 -0.13 9.34
N GLU A 110 -4.18 0.24 9.03
CA GLU A 110 -3.48 1.36 9.67
C GLU A 110 -3.82 2.65 8.92
N LEU A 111 -4.44 3.60 9.62
CA LEU A 111 -4.69 4.94 9.08
C LEU A 111 -3.44 5.79 9.32
N LYS A 112 -2.70 6.07 8.25
CA LYS A 112 -1.59 7.02 8.29
C LYS A 112 -2.19 8.40 8.16
N GLY A 113 -2.27 9.11 9.28
CA GLY A 113 -2.73 10.50 9.28
C GLY A 113 -1.98 11.31 8.24
N THR A 114 -2.62 12.32 7.66
CA THR A 114 -1.96 13.22 6.73
C THR A 114 -0.83 13.95 7.46
N THR A 115 0.38 13.87 6.93
CA THR A 115 1.41 14.86 7.19
C THR A 115 1.48 15.74 5.93
N GLY A 116 1.59 17.06 6.12
CA GLY A 116 1.47 18.04 5.03
C GLY A 116 0.52 19.19 5.41
N LYS A 117 0.25 20.12 4.47
CA LYS A 117 -0.64 21.27 4.72
C LYS A 117 -2.03 20.82 5.19
N ASN A 118 -2.55 19.77 4.56
CA ASN A 118 -3.89 19.23 4.81
C ASN A 118 -4.02 18.44 6.14
N GLY A 119 -2.90 18.12 6.81
CA GLY A 119 -2.89 17.41 8.09
C GLY A 119 -2.64 18.29 9.32
N ARG A 120 -2.30 19.56 9.10
CA ARG A 120 -2.02 20.54 10.18
C ARG A 120 -3.17 21.50 10.45
N GLU A 121 -4.14 21.57 9.54
CA GLU A 121 -5.36 22.36 9.75
C GLU A 121 -6.37 21.51 10.52
N VAL A 122 -6.35 21.63 11.85
CA VAL A 122 -7.46 21.18 12.70
C VAL A 122 -8.61 22.14 12.44
N ILE A 123 -9.70 21.64 11.83
CA ILE A 123 -10.96 22.37 11.65
C ILE A 123 -11.54 22.78 13.01
#